data_AF-A0A8D8JR67-F1
#
_entry.id   AF-A0A8D8JR67-F1
#
_cell.length_a   1.000
_cell.length_b   1.000
_cell.length_c   1.000
_cell.angle_alpha   90.00
_cell.angle_beta   90.00
_cell.angle_gamma   90.00
#
_symmetry.space_group_name_H-M   'P 1'
#
loop_
_entity.id
_entity.type
_entity.pdbx_description
1 polymer ?
#
loop_
_entity_poly.entity_id
_entity_poly.type
_entity_poly.pdbx_seq_one_letter_code
_entity_poly.pdbx_strand_id
1 'polypeptide(L)'
;FTSNNEANVGSFNTKGVHSSQATLDMALLKSLVADMKIDLSQPSTFGELSIFETMKVDLSAPKQKIDILSTIKSPVYTTDVRAKLDGNAPDYKTVLKASATSPVVRLQYDLDSSMSSTMENGALVVGANAVLTHQDFTMDISNAIRMSERSHILNVDITSQTFTDVNLRYAARSDGISGSVSTPGSGLLGFQLQGNIPSQMNARLYCRYAFAPDDDVDILSVRAVPKGDEKVLLVTGNIKAAQSMFEGLMNTLEKISFKLAGLAREYGLAFPIFVADDVYGVISNGLYAARRATPGVSELSQLFRNVVVTSQKTIQVLIDNAIE
;
A
#
# COMPACT_ATOMS: atom_id res chain seq x y z
N PHE A 1 -36.60 4.29 16.29
CA PHE A 1 -36.31 4.40 17.73
C PHE A 1 -35.62 5.72 17.97
N THR A 2 -35.96 6.40 19.07
CA THR A 2 -35.31 7.65 19.46
C THR A 2 -35.08 7.61 20.96
N SER A 3 -33.89 7.99 21.40
CA SER A 3 -33.48 8.07 22.80
C SER A 3 -32.69 9.33 23.05
N ASN A 4 -32.85 9.90 24.24
CA ASN A 4 -32.10 11.05 24.69
C ASN A 4 -31.33 10.66 25.96
N ASN A 5 -30.14 11.22 26.15
CA ASN A 5 -29.36 11.06 27.37
C ASN A 5 -28.80 12.42 27.80
N GLU A 6 -28.84 12.72 29.09
CA GLU A 6 -28.27 13.93 29.67
C GLU A 6 -27.42 13.55 30.88
N ALA A 7 -26.20 14.11 30.96
CA ALA A 7 -25.35 13.98 32.12
C ALA A 7 -24.78 15.34 32.48
N ASN A 8 -24.80 15.66 33.77
CA ASN A 8 -24.31 16.91 34.32
C ASN A 8 -23.49 16.62 35.58
N VAL A 9 -22.16 16.73 35.46
CA VAL A 9 -21.21 16.42 36.54
C VAL A 9 -20.15 17.53 36.59
N GLY A 10 -20.23 18.38 37.61
CA GLY A 10 -19.30 19.50 37.78
C GLY A 10 -19.34 20.46 36.58
N SER A 11 -18.20 20.66 35.91
CA SER A 11 -18.10 21.49 34.69
C SER A 11 -18.38 20.72 33.39
N PHE A 12 -18.76 19.44 33.48
CA PHE A 12 -19.10 18.62 32.32
C PHE A 12 -20.62 18.51 32.19
N ASN A 13 -21.15 18.97 31.05
CA ASN A 13 -22.55 18.82 30.67
C ASN A 13 -22.63 18.25 29.26
N THR A 14 -23.52 17.29 29.05
CA THR A 14 -23.81 16.69 27.74
C THR A 14 -25.30 16.45 27.55
N LYS A 15 -25.79 16.66 26.32
CA LYS A 15 -27.19 16.41 25.92
C LYS A 15 -27.23 15.62 24.62
N GLY A 16 -27.15 14.30 24.74
CA GLY A 16 -27.11 13.40 23.61
C GLY A 16 -28.49 13.03 23.06
N VAL A 17 -28.54 12.84 21.74
CA VAL A 17 -29.70 12.34 21.01
C VAL A 17 -29.24 11.18 20.14
N HIS A 18 -29.97 10.08 20.17
CA HIS A 18 -29.77 8.93 19.29
C HIS A 18 -31.09 8.63 18.58
N SER A 19 -31.08 8.66 17.26
CA SER A 19 -32.19 8.21 16.42
C SER A 19 -31.74 7.10 15.48
N SER A 20 -32.58 6.07 15.35
CA SER A 20 -32.37 4.99 14.42
C SER A 20 -33.67 4.62 13.70
N GLN A 21 -33.57 4.41 12.40
CA GLN A 21 -34.68 4.01 11.55
C GLN A 21 -34.20 2.89 10.63
N ALA A 22 -35.00 1.85 10.47
CA ALA A 22 -34.76 0.79 9.51
C ALA A 22 -36.08 0.41 8.84
N THR A 23 -36.05 0.29 7.52
CA THR A 23 -37.13 -0.27 6.71
C THR A 23 -36.59 -1.47 5.94
N LEU A 24 -37.37 -2.53 5.92
CA LEU A 24 -37.04 -3.79 5.25
C LEU A 24 -38.25 -4.22 4.43
N ASP A 25 -38.08 -4.30 3.12
CA ASP A 25 -39.05 -4.86 2.19
C ASP A 25 -38.42 -6.09 1.52
N MET A 26 -39.11 -7.23 1.63
CA MET A 26 -38.67 -8.50 1.11
C MET A 26 -39.78 -9.14 0.29
N ALA A 27 -39.51 -9.35 -0.99
CA ALA A 27 -40.35 -10.19 -1.83
C ALA A 27 -39.68 -11.57 -1.93
N LEU A 28 -40.34 -12.61 -1.40
CA LEU A 28 -39.93 -14.03 -1.39
C LEU A 28 -38.88 -14.38 -2.47
N LEU A 29 -37.60 -14.40 -2.07
CA LEU A 29 -36.43 -14.80 -2.88
C LEU A 29 -36.20 -14.01 -4.19
N LYS A 30 -36.93 -12.91 -4.43
CA LYS A 30 -36.85 -12.10 -5.66
C LYS A 30 -36.16 -10.76 -5.45
N SER A 31 -36.47 -10.10 -4.34
CA SER A 31 -35.89 -8.80 -4.03
C SER A 31 -35.78 -8.55 -2.53
N LEU A 32 -34.76 -7.78 -2.17
CA LEU A 32 -34.50 -7.23 -0.85
C LEU A 32 -34.22 -5.74 -1.01
N VAL A 33 -35.08 -4.91 -0.44
CA VAL A 33 -34.85 -3.47 -0.32
C VAL A 33 -34.75 -3.14 1.16
N ALA A 34 -33.62 -2.57 1.57
CA ALA A 34 -33.42 -2.10 2.94
C ALA A 34 -32.90 -0.67 2.95
N ASP A 35 -33.41 0.13 3.88
CA ASP A 35 -32.91 1.47 4.18
C ASP A 35 -32.71 1.55 5.70
N MET A 36 -31.50 1.83 6.13
CA MET A 36 -31.14 2.04 7.53
C MET A 36 -30.51 3.40 7.68
N LYS A 37 -30.90 4.10 8.74
CA LYS A 37 -30.31 5.37 9.17
C LYS A 37 -30.06 5.32 10.67
N ILE A 38 -28.86 5.67 11.08
CA ILE A 38 -28.44 5.82 12.48
C ILE A 38 -27.84 7.22 12.61
N ASP A 39 -28.26 7.97 13.62
CA ASP A 39 -27.81 9.34 13.87
C ASP A 39 -27.66 9.52 15.38
N LEU A 40 -26.41 9.66 15.83
CA LEU A 40 -26.02 9.89 17.20
C LEU A 40 -25.33 11.24 17.28
N SER A 41 -25.76 12.07 18.23
CA SER A 41 -25.07 13.29 18.60
C SER A 41 -24.91 13.33 20.12
N GLN A 42 -23.76 13.78 20.58
CA GLN A 42 -23.44 13.96 21.99
C GLN A 42 -22.64 15.26 22.17
N PRO A 43 -23.30 16.43 22.03
CA PRO A 43 -22.68 17.70 22.34
C PRO A 43 -22.32 17.77 23.82
N SER A 44 -21.10 18.24 24.09
CA SER A 44 -20.57 18.43 25.44
C SER A 44 -19.89 19.80 25.58
N THR A 45 -19.45 20.14 26.79
CA THR A 45 -18.60 21.33 27.05
C THR A 45 -17.26 21.30 26.31
N PHE A 46 -16.81 20.14 25.82
CA PHE A 46 -15.59 19.99 25.03
C PHE A 46 -15.84 19.97 23.50
N GLY A 47 -17.10 20.15 23.09
CA GLY A 47 -17.54 20.18 21.70
C GLY A 47 -18.46 19.01 21.34
N GLU A 48 -18.78 18.90 20.05
CA GLU A 48 -19.72 17.91 19.52
C GLU A 48 -19.01 16.63 19.09
N LEU A 49 -19.50 15.49 19.58
CA LEU A 49 -19.23 14.18 19.01
C LEU A 49 -20.50 13.69 18.31
N SER A 50 -20.45 13.35 17.04
CA SER A 50 -21.57 12.75 16.32
C SER A 50 -21.15 11.61 15.40
N ILE A 51 -22.04 10.64 15.23
CA ILE A 51 -21.92 9.51 14.32
C ILE A 51 -23.18 9.48 13.48
N PHE A 52 -23.01 9.45 12.17
CA PHE A 52 -24.09 9.34 11.22
C PHE A 52 -23.83 8.18 10.28
N GLU A 53 -24.77 7.26 10.17
CA GLU A 53 -24.67 6.12 9.25
C GLU A 53 -25.93 6.00 8.42
N THR A 54 -25.77 5.72 7.13
CA THR A 54 -26.86 5.29 6.25
C THR A 54 -26.42 4.07 5.48
N MET A 55 -27.36 3.16 5.26
CA MET A 55 -27.18 1.98 4.43
C MET A 55 -28.42 1.81 3.58
N LYS A 56 -28.24 1.83 2.26
CA LYS A 56 -29.28 1.54 1.28
C LYS A 56 -28.90 0.29 0.51
N VAL A 57 -29.81 -0.67 0.50
CA VAL A 57 -29.65 -1.94 -0.20
C VAL A 57 -30.83 -2.11 -1.15
N ASP A 58 -30.55 -2.40 -2.40
CA ASP A 58 -31.52 -2.80 -3.42
C ASP A 58 -30.92 -3.99 -4.18
N LEU A 59 -31.31 -5.19 -3.74
CA LEU A 59 -30.94 -6.44 -4.39
C LEU A 59 -32.18 -6.98 -5.09
N SER A 60 -32.09 -7.19 -6.39
CA SER A 60 -33.12 -7.84 -7.20
C SER A 60 -32.43 -8.55 -8.35
N ALA A 61 -32.59 -9.87 -8.52
CA ALA A 61 -31.82 -10.56 -9.56
C ALA A 61 -32.08 -9.95 -10.95
N PRO A 62 -31.05 -9.53 -11.72
CA PRO A 62 -29.60 -9.67 -11.47
C PRO A 62 -28.89 -8.48 -10.79
N LYS A 63 -29.62 -7.38 -10.57
CA LYS A 63 -29.20 -6.10 -10.00
C LYS A 63 -28.82 -6.18 -8.52
N GLN A 64 -27.67 -5.60 -8.21
CA GLN A 64 -27.17 -5.44 -6.85
C GLN A 64 -26.70 -4.00 -6.66
N LYS A 65 -27.37 -3.28 -5.75
CA LYS A 65 -26.99 -1.94 -5.33
C LYS A 65 -26.87 -1.87 -3.82
N ILE A 66 -25.74 -1.37 -3.34
CA ILE A 66 -25.48 -1.07 -1.94
C ILE A 66 -24.83 0.31 -1.88
N ASP A 67 -25.32 1.23 -1.04
CA ASP A 67 -24.70 2.54 -0.75
C ASP A 67 -24.67 2.71 0.77
N ILE A 68 -23.46 2.77 1.32
CA ILE A 68 -23.20 2.97 2.73
C ILE A 68 -22.45 4.28 2.88
N LEU A 69 -22.90 5.13 3.78
CA LEU A 69 -22.21 6.36 4.19
C LEU A 69 -22.11 6.35 5.70
N SER A 70 -20.89 6.46 6.22
CA SER A 70 -20.59 6.61 7.63
C SER A 70 -19.78 7.89 7.85
N THR A 71 -20.23 8.74 8.75
CA THR A 71 -19.57 10.00 9.11
C THR A 71 -19.37 10.01 10.62
N ILE A 72 -18.15 10.27 11.08
CA ILE A 72 -17.86 10.52 12.49
C ILE A 72 -17.32 11.94 12.58
N LYS A 73 -17.94 12.77 13.42
CA LYS A 73 -17.48 14.12 13.72
C LYS A 73 -17.08 14.21 15.18
N SER A 74 -15.92 14.76 15.42
CA SER A 74 -15.46 15.17 16.73
C SER A 74 -14.92 16.62 16.63
N PRO A 75 -14.67 17.29 17.76
CA PRO A 75 -14.22 18.69 17.74
C PRO A 75 -12.90 18.92 16.98
N VAL A 76 -12.07 17.88 16.90
CA VAL A 76 -10.73 17.97 16.30
C VAL A 76 -10.55 17.07 15.08
N TYR A 77 -11.55 16.26 14.73
CA TYR A 77 -11.41 15.29 13.65
C TYR A 77 -12.77 14.87 13.11
N THR A 78 -12.96 15.00 11.80
CA THR A 78 -14.12 14.48 11.08
C THR A 78 -13.64 13.51 10.03
N THR A 79 -14.28 12.34 9.94
CA THR A 79 -14.04 11.35 8.91
C THR A 79 -15.35 10.97 8.22
N ASP A 80 -15.31 10.88 6.91
CA ASP A 80 -16.40 10.47 6.05
C ASP A 80 -15.95 9.25 5.25
N VAL A 81 -16.72 8.16 5.29
CA VAL A 81 -16.47 6.94 4.52
C VAL A 81 -17.72 6.61 3.73
N ARG A 82 -17.56 6.41 2.42
CA ARG A 82 -18.64 6.00 1.53
C ARG A 82 -18.26 4.77 0.74
N ALA A 83 -19.00 3.69 0.92
CA ALA A 83 -18.86 2.46 0.16
C ALA A 83 -20.09 2.27 -0.74
N LYS A 84 -19.85 2.03 -2.04
CA LYS A 84 -20.90 1.75 -3.02
C LYS A 84 -20.60 0.49 -3.78
N LEU A 85 -21.63 -0.31 -4.02
CA LEU A 85 -21.67 -1.38 -5.01
C LEU A 85 -22.82 -1.08 -5.97
N ASP A 86 -22.57 -1.14 -7.27
CA ASP A 86 -23.59 -1.04 -8.31
C ASP A 86 -23.23 -1.98 -9.46
N GLY A 87 -24.19 -2.76 -9.93
CA GLY A 87 -23.99 -3.62 -11.09
C GLY A 87 -24.97 -4.79 -11.17
N ASN A 88 -24.73 -5.63 -12.16
CA ASN A 88 -25.45 -6.88 -12.40
C ASN A 88 -24.43 -7.97 -12.64
N ALA A 89 -24.63 -9.18 -12.12
CA ALA A 89 -23.72 -10.29 -12.42
C ALA A 89 -23.50 -10.46 -13.93
N PRO A 90 -22.24 -10.52 -14.43
CA PRO A 90 -20.95 -10.51 -13.73
C PRO A 90 -20.26 -9.12 -13.61
N ASP A 91 -20.90 -8.08 -14.16
CA ASP A 91 -20.38 -6.72 -14.24
C ASP A 91 -20.73 -5.92 -12.98
N TYR A 92 -19.73 -5.64 -12.16
CA TYR A 92 -19.89 -4.86 -10.94
C TYR A 92 -18.93 -3.68 -10.91
N LYS A 93 -19.38 -2.60 -10.28
CA LYS A 93 -18.54 -1.45 -9.92
C LYS A 93 -18.71 -1.19 -8.43
N THR A 94 -17.58 -1.18 -7.74
CA THR A 94 -17.47 -0.81 -6.34
C THR A 94 -16.69 0.49 -6.22
N VAL A 95 -17.10 1.38 -5.34
CA VAL A 95 -16.37 2.60 -5.00
C VAL A 95 -16.24 2.65 -3.48
N LEU A 96 -15.03 2.94 -2.99
CA LEU A 96 -14.76 3.26 -1.60
C LEU A 96 -14.10 4.63 -1.57
N LYS A 97 -14.78 5.61 -1.00
CA LYS A 97 -14.22 6.93 -0.72
C LYS A 97 -14.05 7.09 0.78
N ALA A 98 -12.93 7.65 1.21
CA ALA A 98 -12.75 8.03 2.60
C ALA A 98 -12.04 9.39 2.65
N SER A 99 -12.47 10.28 3.53
CA SER A 99 -11.82 11.58 3.68
C SER A 99 -11.80 12.00 5.14
N ALA A 100 -10.75 12.68 5.56
CA ALA A 100 -10.64 13.22 6.90
C ALA A 100 -10.36 14.72 6.86
N THR A 101 -11.01 15.45 7.78
CA THR A 101 -10.76 16.87 8.04
C THR A 101 -10.43 17.08 9.51
N SER A 102 -9.50 17.99 9.78
CA SER A 102 -9.01 18.29 11.13
C SER A 102 -8.42 19.69 11.18
N PRO A 103 -8.53 20.42 12.31
CA PRO A 103 -7.72 21.62 12.56
C PRO A 103 -6.22 21.34 12.49
N VAL A 104 -5.81 20.10 12.79
CA VAL A 104 -4.46 19.61 12.52
C VAL A 104 -4.42 19.13 11.07
N VAL A 105 -4.10 20.04 10.13
CA VAL A 105 -4.14 19.81 8.67
C VAL A 105 -3.41 18.54 8.23
N ARG A 106 -2.41 18.11 9.00
CA ARG A 106 -1.61 16.90 8.78
C ARG A 106 -2.33 15.58 9.07
N LEU A 107 -3.51 15.61 9.69
CA LEU A 107 -4.36 14.42 9.83
C LEU A 107 -5.37 14.29 8.68
N GLN A 108 -5.38 15.26 7.76
CA GLN A 108 -6.29 15.26 6.63
C GLN A 108 -5.80 14.33 5.54
N TYR A 109 -6.72 13.60 4.94
CA TYR A 109 -6.47 12.80 3.75
C TYR A 109 -7.74 12.70 2.91
N ASP A 110 -7.56 12.33 1.65
CA ASP A 110 -8.63 11.94 0.74
C ASP A 110 -8.24 10.64 0.04
N LEU A 111 -9.10 9.64 0.10
CA LEU A 111 -8.97 8.36 -0.58
C LEU A 111 -10.11 8.23 -1.58
N ASP A 112 -9.77 8.10 -2.85
CA ASP A 112 -10.71 7.71 -3.91
C ASP A 112 -10.30 6.33 -4.45
N SER A 113 -11.08 5.30 -4.12
CA SER A 113 -10.85 3.93 -4.56
C SER A 113 -12.03 3.39 -5.33
N SER A 114 -11.73 2.59 -6.36
CA SER A 114 -12.72 1.88 -7.15
C SER A 114 -12.24 0.49 -7.51
N MET A 115 -13.18 -0.43 -7.63
CA MET A 115 -12.97 -1.77 -8.17
C MET A 115 -14.05 -2.04 -9.20
N SER A 116 -13.71 -2.73 -10.28
CA SER A 116 -14.67 -3.20 -11.25
C SER A 116 -14.38 -4.64 -11.63
N SER A 117 -15.43 -5.43 -11.80
CA SER A 117 -15.35 -6.71 -12.48
C SER A 117 -16.17 -6.65 -13.76
N THR A 118 -15.67 -7.24 -14.84
CA THR A 118 -16.39 -7.39 -16.09
C THR A 118 -16.05 -8.69 -16.79
N MET A 119 -16.82 -9.08 -17.80
CA MET A 119 -16.44 -10.18 -18.70
C MET A 119 -15.87 -9.64 -20.00
N GLU A 120 -14.61 -9.95 -20.30
CA GLU A 120 -13.97 -9.68 -21.58
C GLU A 120 -13.61 -11.00 -22.26
N ASN A 121 -14.05 -11.19 -23.51
CA ASN A 121 -13.79 -12.41 -24.30
C ASN A 121 -14.17 -13.71 -23.57
N GLY A 122 -15.26 -13.71 -22.80
CA GLY A 122 -15.72 -14.88 -22.05
C GLY A 122 -14.91 -15.19 -20.79
N ALA A 123 -14.02 -14.30 -20.35
CA ALA A 123 -13.26 -14.43 -19.11
C ALA A 123 -13.41 -13.21 -18.21
N LEU A 124 -13.28 -13.43 -16.90
CA LEU A 124 -13.37 -12.37 -15.91
C LEU A 124 -12.14 -11.46 -15.97
N VAL A 125 -12.40 -10.15 -15.93
CA VAL A 125 -11.41 -9.10 -15.75
C VAL A 125 -11.77 -8.31 -14.50
N VAL A 126 -10.82 -8.20 -13.58
CA VAL A 126 -10.97 -7.44 -12.33
C VAL A 126 -9.95 -6.33 -12.33
N GLY A 127 -10.41 -5.08 -12.21
CA GLY A 127 -9.57 -3.91 -12.06
C GLY A 127 -9.82 -3.24 -10.72
N ALA A 128 -8.79 -2.69 -10.09
CA ALA A 128 -8.92 -1.84 -8.92
C ALA A 128 -7.95 -0.67 -9.02
N ASN A 129 -8.41 0.54 -8.72
CA ASN A 129 -7.60 1.74 -8.68
C ASN A 129 -7.84 2.48 -7.37
N ALA A 130 -6.81 3.09 -6.80
CA ALA A 130 -6.95 3.92 -5.61
C ALA A 130 -5.98 5.11 -5.66
N VAL A 131 -6.47 6.29 -5.29
CA VAL A 131 -5.66 7.49 -5.09
C VAL A 131 -5.83 7.93 -3.64
N LEU A 132 -4.75 7.88 -2.87
CA LEU A 132 -4.67 8.47 -1.53
C LEU A 132 -3.90 9.78 -1.63
N THR A 133 -4.56 10.88 -1.32
CA THR A 133 -3.98 12.22 -1.26
C THR A 133 -3.80 12.61 0.20
N HIS A 134 -2.56 12.90 0.58
CA HIS A 134 -2.18 13.45 1.86
C HIS A 134 -1.30 14.69 1.62
N GLN A 135 -1.17 15.57 2.61
CA GLN A 135 -0.34 16.77 2.46
C GLN A 135 1.13 16.45 2.13
N ASP A 136 1.66 15.39 2.75
CA ASP A 136 3.08 14.99 2.59
C ASP A 136 3.34 14.05 1.41
N PHE A 137 2.31 13.37 0.90
CA PHE A 137 2.46 12.44 -0.22
C PHE A 137 1.12 12.16 -0.92
N THR A 138 1.21 11.76 -2.17
CA THR A 138 0.10 11.14 -2.91
C THR A 138 0.51 9.74 -3.31
N MET A 139 -0.42 8.79 -3.21
CA MET A 139 -0.22 7.40 -3.64
C MET A 139 -1.28 7.05 -4.68
N ASP A 140 -0.86 6.73 -5.90
CA ASP A 140 -1.70 6.25 -6.99
C ASP A 140 -1.44 4.74 -7.19
N ILE A 141 -2.48 3.94 -7.10
CA ILE A 141 -2.45 2.48 -7.20
C ILE A 141 -3.33 2.07 -8.37
N SER A 142 -2.80 1.21 -9.24
CA SER A 142 -3.58 0.51 -10.26
C SER A 142 -3.29 -0.99 -10.22
N ASN A 143 -4.35 -1.79 -10.26
CA ASN A 143 -4.32 -3.24 -10.29
C ASN A 143 -5.25 -3.75 -11.39
N ALA A 144 -4.79 -4.71 -12.19
CA ALA A 144 -5.61 -5.40 -13.17
C ALA A 144 -5.28 -6.88 -13.22
N ILE A 145 -6.30 -7.73 -13.09
CA ILE A 145 -6.23 -9.19 -13.23
C ILE A 145 -7.08 -9.58 -14.43
N ARG A 146 -6.50 -10.30 -15.38
CA ARG A 146 -7.20 -10.85 -16.56
C ARG A 146 -7.09 -12.37 -16.56
N MET A 147 -8.21 -13.06 -16.39
CA MET A 147 -8.20 -14.53 -16.30
C MET A 147 -7.92 -15.22 -17.64
N SER A 148 -8.36 -14.64 -18.77
CA SER A 148 -8.09 -15.16 -20.11
C SER A 148 -6.59 -15.21 -20.42
N GLU A 149 -5.88 -14.13 -20.11
CA GLU A 149 -4.44 -13.98 -20.33
C GLU A 149 -3.59 -14.62 -19.23
N ARG A 150 -4.21 -14.99 -18.09
CA ARG A 150 -3.51 -15.32 -16.84
C ARG A 150 -2.50 -14.22 -16.48
N SER A 151 -2.96 -12.97 -16.55
CA SER A 151 -2.13 -11.79 -16.32
C SER A 151 -2.57 -11.03 -15.07
N HIS A 152 -1.60 -10.47 -14.36
CA HIS A 152 -1.80 -9.58 -13.23
C HIS A 152 -0.79 -8.45 -13.30
N ILE A 153 -1.27 -7.21 -13.28
CA ILE A 153 -0.44 -6.00 -13.23
C ILE A 153 -0.77 -5.24 -11.96
N LEU A 154 0.25 -4.77 -11.25
CA LEU A 154 0.14 -3.85 -10.13
C LEU A 154 1.16 -2.73 -10.31
N ASN A 155 0.68 -1.49 -10.33
CA ASN A 155 1.52 -0.30 -10.29
C ASN A 155 1.16 0.52 -9.06
N VAL A 156 2.17 1.02 -8.37
CA VAL A 156 2.01 1.97 -7.26
C VAL A 156 2.98 3.12 -7.50
N ASP A 157 2.48 4.35 -7.45
CA ASP A 157 3.23 5.58 -7.58
C ASP A 157 3.03 6.43 -6.34
N ILE A 158 4.10 6.59 -5.56
CA ILE A 158 4.14 7.48 -4.41
C ILE A 158 4.90 8.73 -4.85
N THR A 159 4.23 9.88 -4.78
CA THR A 159 4.86 11.19 -4.99
C THR A 159 4.92 11.90 -3.64
N SER A 160 6.10 12.34 -3.20
CA SER A 160 6.27 13.00 -1.90
C SER A 160 7.29 14.12 -1.96
N GLN A 161 6.85 15.33 -1.62
CA GLN A 161 7.76 16.47 -1.42
C GLN A 161 8.56 16.37 -0.11
N THR A 162 8.04 15.61 0.86
CA THR A 162 8.63 15.48 2.20
C THR A 162 9.69 14.38 2.24
N PHE A 163 9.43 13.25 1.59
CA PHE A 163 10.30 12.07 1.61
C PHE A 163 11.03 11.90 0.28
N THR A 164 10.48 11.05 -0.60
CA THR A 164 10.98 10.80 -1.94
C THR A 164 9.88 10.15 -2.77
N ASP A 165 9.97 10.31 -4.08
CA ASP A 165 9.09 9.58 -4.99
C ASP A 165 9.52 8.11 -5.08
N VAL A 166 8.53 7.21 -5.14
CA VAL A 166 8.74 5.76 -5.26
C VAL A 166 7.76 5.21 -6.27
N ASN A 167 8.27 4.47 -7.24
CA ASN A 167 7.45 3.71 -8.18
C ASN A 167 7.66 2.22 -7.94
N LEU A 168 6.57 1.49 -7.80
CA LEU A 168 6.56 0.03 -7.79
C LEU A 168 5.80 -0.47 -9.01
N ARG A 169 6.39 -1.43 -9.70
CA ARG A 169 5.80 -2.09 -10.86
C ARG A 169 5.88 -3.59 -10.65
N TYR A 170 4.78 -4.26 -10.93
CA TYR A 170 4.70 -5.70 -10.92
C TYR A 170 3.84 -6.15 -12.09
N ALA A 171 4.31 -7.17 -12.79
CA ALA A 171 3.54 -7.83 -13.82
C ALA A 171 3.84 -9.33 -13.81
N ALA A 172 2.80 -10.14 -13.66
CA ALA A 172 2.82 -11.57 -13.91
C ALA A 172 2.00 -11.88 -15.16
N ARG A 173 2.52 -12.76 -16.00
CA ARG A 173 1.93 -13.21 -17.27
C ARG A 173 2.21 -14.70 -17.44
N SER A 174 1.57 -15.32 -18.42
CA SER A 174 1.79 -16.73 -18.74
C SER A 174 3.24 -17.08 -19.09
N ASP A 175 4.00 -16.09 -19.57
CA ASP A 175 5.38 -16.24 -20.06
C ASP A 175 6.43 -15.76 -19.04
N GLY A 176 6.03 -15.10 -17.94
CA GLY A 176 6.98 -14.60 -16.96
C GLY A 176 6.40 -13.75 -15.85
N ILE A 177 7.29 -13.34 -14.94
CA ILE A 177 7.00 -12.43 -13.83
C ILE A 177 8.06 -11.34 -13.82
N SER A 178 7.67 -10.12 -13.56
CA SER A 178 8.57 -9.00 -13.35
C SER A 178 8.12 -8.17 -12.17
N GLY A 179 9.09 -7.62 -11.45
CA GLY A 179 8.87 -6.68 -10.37
C GLY A 179 9.98 -5.65 -10.37
N SER A 180 9.68 -4.39 -10.08
CA SER A 180 10.70 -3.36 -9.89
C SER A 180 10.26 -2.32 -8.90
N VAL A 181 11.25 -1.74 -8.23
CA VAL A 181 11.11 -0.55 -7.41
C VAL A 181 12.08 0.50 -7.92
N SER A 182 11.63 1.74 -8.08
CA SER A 182 12.48 2.85 -8.49
C SER A 182 12.23 4.09 -7.68
N THR A 183 13.28 4.89 -7.57
CA THR A 183 13.26 6.24 -7.04
C THR A 183 14.01 7.11 -8.04
N PRO A 184 13.42 8.19 -8.57
CA PRO A 184 14.05 9.03 -9.60
C PRO A 184 15.48 9.47 -9.26
N GLY A 185 15.78 9.68 -7.97
CA GLY A 185 17.11 10.08 -7.49
C GLY A 185 18.11 8.93 -7.22
N SER A 186 17.67 7.68 -7.20
CA SER A 186 18.49 6.54 -6.74
C SER A 186 18.56 5.38 -7.73
N GLY A 187 17.78 5.43 -8.80
CA GLY A 187 17.72 4.41 -9.85
C GLY A 187 16.61 3.41 -9.62
N LEU A 188 16.72 2.26 -10.29
CA LEU A 188 15.74 1.18 -10.29
C LEU A 188 16.42 -0.13 -9.89
N LEU A 189 15.73 -0.93 -9.08
CA LEU A 189 16.04 -2.33 -8.84
C LEU A 189 14.91 -3.18 -9.40
N GLY A 190 15.26 -4.11 -10.27
CA GLY A 190 14.30 -4.94 -10.99
C GLY A 190 14.62 -6.42 -10.88
N PHE A 191 13.58 -7.23 -10.85
CA PHE A 191 13.62 -8.67 -11.01
C PHE A 191 12.77 -9.05 -12.22
N GLN A 192 13.27 -9.99 -13.01
CA GLN A 192 12.54 -10.57 -14.13
C GLN A 192 12.77 -12.07 -14.15
N LEU A 193 11.69 -12.79 -14.37
CA LEU A 193 11.66 -14.22 -14.61
C LEU A 193 10.91 -14.47 -15.92
N GLN A 194 11.51 -15.21 -16.82
CA GLN A 194 10.94 -15.58 -18.12
C GLN A 194 11.02 -17.09 -18.29
N GLY A 195 9.91 -17.68 -18.73
CA GLY A 195 9.71 -19.11 -18.90
C GLY A 195 9.12 -19.47 -20.26
N ASN A 196 9.43 -18.68 -21.30
CA ASN A 196 8.82 -18.79 -22.62
C ASN A 196 9.04 -20.18 -23.28
N ILE A 197 10.05 -20.94 -22.83
CA ILE A 197 10.38 -22.27 -23.33
C ILE A 197 10.35 -23.24 -22.13
N PRO A 198 9.54 -24.33 -22.13
CA PRO A 198 9.39 -25.21 -20.96
C PRO A 198 10.69 -25.83 -20.41
N SER A 199 11.72 -25.97 -21.25
CA SER A 199 13.05 -26.48 -20.89
C SER A 199 14.07 -25.39 -20.54
N GLN A 200 13.74 -24.11 -20.73
CA GLN A 200 14.63 -22.98 -20.44
C GLN A 200 13.95 -21.95 -19.55
N MET A 201 14.67 -21.50 -18.53
CA MET A 201 14.18 -20.48 -17.60
C MET A 201 15.28 -19.44 -17.47
N ASN A 202 14.91 -18.16 -17.58
CA ASN A 202 15.84 -17.06 -17.39
C ASN A 202 15.33 -16.19 -16.24
N ALA A 203 16.13 -16.05 -15.20
CA ALA A 203 15.87 -15.13 -14.11
C ALA A 203 17.00 -14.12 -14.04
N ARG A 204 16.67 -12.84 -13.84
CA ARG A 204 17.67 -11.82 -13.57
C ARG A 204 17.22 -10.87 -12.47
N LEU A 205 18.18 -10.50 -11.63
CA LEU A 205 18.14 -9.31 -10.79
C LEU A 205 19.02 -8.28 -11.49
N TYR A 206 18.47 -7.11 -11.80
CA TYR A 206 19.15 -6.06 -12.53
C TYR A 206 18.89 -4.72 -11.85
N CYS A 207 19.75 -3.76 -12.15
CA CYS A 207 19.53 -2.40 -11.76
C CYS A 207 19.72 -1.45 -12.92
N ARG A 208 19.33 -0.20 -12.69
CA ARG A 208 19.53 0.90 -13.62
C ARG A 208 19.87 2.12 -12.79
N TYR A 209 21.01 2.72 -13.08
CA TYR A 209 21.50 3.85 -12.31
C TYR A 209 20.73 5.12 -12.66
N ALA A 210 20.55 6.01 -11.69
CA ALA A 210 19.91 7.31 -11.93
C ALA A 210 20.63 8.14 -13.01
N PHE A 211 21.96 8.02 -13.11
CA PHE A 211 22.77 8.72 -14.12
C PHE A 211 22.80 8.04 -15.49
N ALA A 212 22.30 6.81 -15.60
CA ALA A 212 22.23 6.02 -16.84
C ALA A 212 20.89 5.28 -16.91
N PRO A 213 19.76 6.01 -17.09
CA PRO A 213 18.41 5.45 -17.02
C PRO A 213 18.01 4.57 -18.21
N ASP A 214 18.88 4.45 -19.22
CA ASP A 214 18.60 3.64 -20.42
C ASP A 214 19.35 2.30 -20.40
N ASP A 215 20.30 2.11 -19.46
CA ASP A 215 21.16 0.94 -19.41
C ASP A 215 20.81 0.04 -18.21
N ASP A 216 20.29 -1.16 -18.51
CA ASP A 216 20.14 -2.21 -17.50
C ASP A 216 21.49 -2.87 -17.22
N VAL A 217 21.84 -3.00 -15.94
CA VAL A 217 23.02 -3.71 -15.46
C VAL A 217 22.58 -4.93 -14.65
N ASP A 218 22.84 -6.12 -15.18
CA ASP A 218 22.54 -7.37 -14.49
C ASP A 218 23.43 -7.50 -13.24
N ILE A 219 22.80 -7.63 -12.07
CA ILE A 219 23.45 -7.94 -10.79
C ILE A 219 23.62 -9.45 -10.65
N LEU A 220 22.57 -10.20 -10.98
CA LEU A 220 22.57 -11.66 -10.94
C LEU A 220 21.73 -12.15 -12.11
N SER A 221 22.27 -13.08 -12.90
CA SER A 221 21.53 -13.80 -13.94
C SER A 221 21.63 -15.30 -13.69
N VAL A 222 20.49 -15.99 -13.78
CA VAL A 222 20.37 -17.43 -13.66
C VAL A 222 19.65 -17.94 -14.90
N ARG A 223 20.30 -18.81 -15.65
CA ARG A 223 19.72 -19.46 -16.84
C ARG A 223 19.71 -20.97 -16.66
N ALA A 224 18.53 -21.57 -16.70
CA ALA A 224 18.39 -23.01 -16.84
C ALA A 224 18.43 -23.38 -18.32
N VAL A 225 19.34 -24.26 -18.70
CA VAL A 225 19.48 -24.76 -20.08
C VAL A 225 19.43 -26.28 -20.11
N PRO A 226 18.83 -26.89 -21.15
CA PRO A 226 18.85 -28.34 -21.30
C PRO A 226 20.25 -28.83 -21.65
N LYS A 227 20.66 -29.96 -21.04
CA LYS A 227 21.89 -30.69 -21.35
C LYS A 227 21.56 -32.19 -21.39
N GLY A 228 21.16 -32.68 -22.55
CA GLY A 228 20.58 -34.03 -22.67
C GLY A 228 19.27 -34.11 -21.89
N ASP A 229 19.14 -35.13 -21.04
CA ASP A 229 17.98 -35.31 -20.15
C ASP A 229 18.05 -34.48 -18.85
N GLU A 230 19.18 -33.80 -18.61
CA GLU A 230 19.40 -32.96 -17.42
C GLU A 230 19.18 -31.47 -17.69
N LYS A 231 18.99 -30.69 -16.62
CA LYS A 231 18.97 -29.22 -16.65
C LYS A 231 20.21 -28.69 -15.95
N VAL A 232 20.96 -27.81 -16.61
CA VAL A 232 22.11 -27.11 -16.04
C VAL A 232 21.74 -25.67 -15.74
N LEU A 233 22.13 -25.20 -14.55
CA LEU A 233 21.99 -23.81 -14.14
C LEU A 233 23.29 -23.06 -14.41
N LEU A 234 23.21 -22.02 -15.25
CA LEU A 234 24.28 -21.07 -15.49
C LEU A 234 24.02 -19.83 -14.65
N VAL A 235 24.94 -19.50 -13.74
CA VAL A 235 24.82 -18.36 -12.84
C VAL A 235 25.92 -17.36 -13.13
N THR A 236 25.57 -16.08 -13.23
CA THR A 236 26.52 -14.98 -13.42
C THR A 236 26.17 -13.86 -12.45
N GLY A 237 27.17 -13.30 -11.77
CA GLY A 237 26.97 -12.24 -10.78
C GLY A 237 27.91 -11.05 -10.99
N ASN A 238 27.39 -9.84 -10.82
CA ASN A 238 28.12 -8.58 -10.84
C ASN A 238 28.10 -7.95 -9.44
N ILE A 239 29.10 -8.31 -8.63
CA ILE A 239 29.22 -7.85 -7.24
C ILE A 239 29.35 -6.32 -7.16
N LYS A 240 30.00 -5.68 -8.13
CA LYS A 240 30.15 -4.21 -8.16
C LYS A 240 28.81 -3.50 -8.34
N ALA A 241 27.97 -4.01 -9.24
CA ALA A 241 26.61 -3.48 -9.41
C ALA A 241 25.78 -3.67 -8.14
N ALA A 242 25.88 -4.83 -7.48
CA ALA A 242 25.23 -5.07 -6.19
C ALA A 242 25.66 -4.06 -5.12
N GLN A 243 26.97 -3.83 -4.98
CA GLN A 243 27.53 -2.88 -4.01
C GLN A 243 27.06 -1.44 -4.29
N SER A 244 27.15 -1.00 -5.55
CA SER A 244 26.73 0.35 -5.93
C SER A 244 25.24 0.61 -5.66
N MET A 245 24.38 -0.37 -5.96
CA MET A 245 22.94 -0.26 -5.67
C MET A 245 22.64 -0.24 -4.19
N PHE A 246 23.33 -1.09 -3.42
CA PHE A 246 23.18 -1.10 -1.98
C PHE A 246 23.58 0.25 -1.37
N GLU A 247 24.72 0.81 -1.76
CA GLU A 247 25.14 2.14 -1.30
C GLU A 247 24.11 3.23 -1.64
N GLY A 248 23.56 3.20 -2.87
CA GLY A 248 22.51 4.13 -3.30
C GLY A 248 21.24 4.03 -2.45
N LEU A 249 20.76 2.81 -2.20
CA LEU A 249 19.60 2.54 -1.35
C LEU A 249 19.83 3.08 0.07
N MET A 250 20.97 2.73 0.66
CA MET A 250 21.27 3.12 2.03
C MET A 250 21.40 4.64 2.20
N ASN A 251 22.05 5.33 1.26
CA ASN A 251 22.09 6.80 1.24
C ASN A 251 20.69 7.42 1.11
N THR A 252 19.76 6.74 0.44
CA THR A 252 18.37 7.19 0.29
C THR A 252 17.59 6.99 1.59
N LEU A 253 17.72 5.81 2.20
CA LEU A 253 17.11 5.50 3.49
C LEU A 253 17.59 6.48 4.57
N GLU A 254 18.88 6.82 4.58
CA GLU A 254 19.43 7.84 5.49
C GLU A 254 18.72 9.20 5.36
N LYS A 255 18.51 9.67 4.13
CA LYS A 255 17.79 10.92 3.86
C LYS A 255 16.33 10.86 4.31
N ILE A 256 15.65 9.74 4.06
CA ILE A 256 14.26 9.52 4.49
C ILE A 256 14.18 9.50 6.01
N SER A 257 15.07 8.78 6.69
CA SER A 257 15.15 8.73 8.15
C SER A 257 15.35 10.11 8.76
N PHE A 258 16.22 10.94 8.17
CA PHE A 258 16.40 12.33 8.62
C PHE A 258 15.11 13.15 8.48
N LYS A 259 14.37 12.99 7.38
CA LYS A 259 13.07 13.65 7.17
C LYS A 259 12.02 13.17 8.17
N LEU A 260 11.96 11.87 8.45
CA LEU A 260 11.10 11.29 9.49
C LEU A 260 11.43 11.83 10.88
N ALA A 261 12.72 11.94 11.23
CA ALA A 261 13.14 12.53 12.49
C ALA A 261 12.73 14.00 12.61
N GLY A 262 12.90 14.77 11.52
CA GLY A 262 12.46 16.16 11.43
C GLY A 262 10.95 16.29 11.65
N LEU A 263 10.18 15.43 10.97
CA LEU A 263 8.74 15.34 11.10
C LEU A 263 8.32 15.00 12.54
N ALA A 264 8.95 14.00 13.15
CA ALA A 264 8.67 13.60 14.53
C ALA A 264 8.95 14.72 15.54
N ARG A 265 10.05 15.46 15.34
CA ARG A 265 10.42 16.61 16.16
C ARG A 265 9.43 17.76 16.03
N GLU A 266 8.97 18.04 14.81
CA GLU A 266 7.92 19.03 14.54
C GLU A 266 6.63 18.68 15.31
N TYR A 267 6.31 17.39 15.44
CA TYR A 267 5.11 16.92 16.13
C TYR A 267 5.29 16.62 17.63
N GLY A 268 6.47 16.91 18.22
CA GLY A 268 6.74 16.60 19.63
C GLY A 268 6.67 15.10 19.95
N LEU A 269 6.77 14.24 18.94
CA LEU A 269 6.82 12.80 19.11
C LEU A 269 8.23 12.47 19.60
N ALA A 270 8.37 12.14 20.89
CA ALA A 270 9.65 11.75 21.46
C ALA A 270 10.12 10.38 20.94
N PHE A 271 9.17 9.46 20.69
CA PHE A 271 9.43 8.07 20.31
C PHE A 271 10.10 7.91 18.93
N PRO A 272 9.67 8.60 17.85
CA PRO A 272 10.28 8.43 16.54
C PRO A 272 11.65 9.11 16.40
N ILE A 273 12.06 9.97 17.34
CA ILE A 273 13.44 10.51 17.38
C ILE A 273 14.42 9.38 17.73
N PHE A 274 14.11 8.56 18.74
CA PHE A 274 14.94 7.41 19.10
C PHE A 274 14.96 6.36 18.01
N VAL A 275 13.81 6.07 17.40
CA VAL A 275 13.73 5.13 16.27
C VAL A 275 14.52 5.62 15.06
N ALA A 276 14.47 6.92 14.73
CA ALA A 276 15.24 7.45 13.61
C ALA A 276 16.76 7.41 13.85
N ASP A 277 17.21 7.67 15.08
CA ASP A 277 18.63 7.56 15.44
C ASP A 277 19.13 6.10 15.43
N ASP A 278 18.33 5.15 15.93
CA ASP A 278 18.64 3.72 15.84
C ASP A 278 18.67 3.23 14.39
N VAL A 279 17.70 3.65 13.58
CA VAL A 279 17.65 3.34 12.14
C VAL A 279 18.87 3.91 11.44
N TYR A 280 19.26 5.16 11.73
CA TYR A 280 20.47 5.77 11.21
C TYR A 280 21.73 5.00 11.62
N GLY A 281 21.83 4.58 12.89
CA GLY A 281 22.93 3.77 13.40
C GLY A 281 23.05 2.41 12.69
N VAL A 282 21.93 1.74 12.45
CA VAL A 282 21.92 0.46 11.74
C VAL A 282 22.22 0.63 10.25
N ILE A 283 21.69 1.69 9.62
CA ILE A 283 21.96 2.00 8.21
C ILE A 283 23.44 2.29 8.00
N SER A 284 24.03 3.14 8.83
CA SER A 284 25.45 3.51 8.76
C SER A 284 26.38 2.30 8.98
N ASN A 285 26.04 1.40 9.90
CA ASN A 285 26.76 0.14 10.10
C ASN A 285 26.66 -0.81 8.90
N GLY A 286 25.47 -0.92 8.29
CA GLY A 286 25.27 -1.69 7.07
C GLY A 286 26.08 -1.16 5.88
N LEU A 287 26.10 0.17 5.70
CA LEU A 287 26.94 0.87 4.71
C LEU A 287 28.43 0.59 4.92
N TYR A 288 28.89 0.66 6.16
CA TYR A 288 30.29 0.39 6.51
C TYR A 288 30.69 -1.06 6.20
N ALA A 289 29.82 -2.03 6.51
CA ALA A 289 30.05 -3.44 6.20
C ALA A 289 30.07 -3.72 4.69
N ALA A 290 29.12 -3.15 3.94
CA ALA A 290 29.04 -3.35 2.49
C ALA A 290 30.25 -2.78 1.74
N ARG A 291 30.73 -1.60 2.14
CA ARG A 291 31.95 -0.96 1.58
C ARG A 291 33.22 -1.78 1.80
N ARG A 292 33.23 -2.67 2.79
CA ARG A 292 34.39 -3.52 3.14
C ARG A 292 34.29 -4.95 2.64
N ALA A 293 33.19 -5.33 1.98
CA ALA A 293 33.05 -6.67 1.41
C ALA A 293 34.00 -6.85 0.21
N THR A 294 34.91 -7.81 0.28
CA THR A 294 35.76 -8.26 -0.83
C THR A 294 34.98 -9.17 -1.80
N PRO A 295 35.51 -9.47 -3.01
CA PRO A 295 34.81 -10.24 -4.03
C PRO A 295 35.18 -11.74 -4.02
N GLY A 296 34.20 -12.60 -3.72
CA GLY A 296 34.34 -14.05 -3.61
C GLY A 296 32.97 -14.73 -3.51
N VAL A 297 32.84 -15.95 -4.06
CA VAL A 297 31.53 -16.60 -4.27
C VAL A 297 30.83 -17.03 -2.97
N SER A 298 31.58 -17.33 -1.89
CA SER A 298 31.01 -17.53 -0.55
C SER A 298 30.49 -16.23 0.08
N GLU A 299 30.89 -15.08 -0.45
CA GLU A 299 30.56 -13.76 0.09
C GLU A 299 29.24 -13.23 -0.45
N LEU A 300 28.63 -13.79 -1.51
CA LEU A 300 27.26 -13.45 -1.91
C LEU A 300 26.24 -13.98 -0.90
N SER A 301 26.50 -15.17 -0.34
CA SER A 301 25.76 -15.73 0.81
C SER A 301 26.00 -14.93 2.09
N GLN A 302 27.23 -14.46 2.33
CA GLN A 302 27.52 -13.60 3.48
C GLN A 302 26.98 -12.18 3.32
N LEU A 303 26.99 -11.60 2.11
CA LEU A 303 26.37 -10.32 1.79
C LEU A 303 24.87 -10.45 1.97
N PHE A 304 24.24 -11.50 1.43
CA PHE A 304 22.82 -11.75 1.63
C PHE A 304 22.48 -11.96 3.13
N ARG A 305 23.24 -12.77 3.88
CA ARG A 305 23.01 -12.95 5.32
C ARG A 305 23.32 -11.71 6.15
N ASN A 306 24.44 -11.04 5.94
CA ASN A 306 24.85 -9.91 6.76
C ASN A 306 24.13 -8.62 6.38
N VAL A 307 23.64 -8.51 5.15
CA VAL A 307 23.00 -7.31 4.64
C VAL A 307 21.50 -7.52 4.55
N VAL A 308 21.01 -8.51 3.82
CA VAL A 308 19.55 -8.72 3.66
C VAL A 308 18.89 -9.17 4.95
N VAL A 309 19.47 -10.10 5.71
CA VAL A 309 18.87 -10.51 7.01
C VAL A 309 19.00 -9.39 8.04
N THR A 310 20.08 -8.61 8.03
CA THR A 310 20.21 -7.45 8.93
C THR A 310 19.21 -6.37 8.56
N SER A 311 19.10 -5.97 7.29
CA SER A 311 18.08 -5.04 6.79
C SER A 311 16.66 -5.54 7.04
N GLN A 312 16.40 -6.85 6.89
CA GLN A 312 15.12 -7.45 7.22
C GLN A 312 14.83 -7.34 8.72
N LYS A 313 15.82 -7.63 9.59
CA LYS A 313 15.68 -7.40 11.04
C LYS A 313 15.46 -5.93 11.37
N THR A 314 16.12 -5.01 10.67
CA THR A 314 15.93 -3.55 10.84
C THR A 314 14.51 -3.14 10.47
N ILE A 315 14.02 -3.60 9.31
CA ILE A 315 12.65 -3.36 8.85
C ILE A 315 11.65 -4.01 9.80
N GLN A 316 11.94 -5.19 10.32
CA GLN A 316 11.08 -5.87 11.29
C GLN A 316 11.01 -5.11 12.62
N VAL A 317 12.14 -4.67 13.17
CA VAL A 317 12.17 -3.84 14.39
C VAL A 317 11.44 -2.51 14.16
N LEU A 318 11.59 -1.91 12.98
CA LEU A 318 10.84 -0.72 12.57
C LEU A 318 9.33 -0.94 12.56
N ILE A 319 8.89 -2.08 12.01
CA ILE A 319 7.47 -2.46 11.94
C ILE A 319 6.93 -2.77 13.33
N ASP A 320 7.66 -3.56 14.12
CA ASP A 320 7.25 -3.97 15.46
C ASP A 320 7.11 -2.75 16.39
N ASN A 321 8.07 -1.82 16.35
CA ASN A 321 8.03 -0.57 17.12
C ASN A 321 6.99 0.46 16.61
N ALA A 322 6.48 0.31 15.39
CA ALA A 322 5.42 1.16 14.85
C ALA A 322 4.01 0.60 15.14
N ILE A 323 3.91 -0.66 15.59
CA ILE A 323 2.65 -1.34 15.91
C ILE A 323 2.36 -1.34 17.43
N GLU A 324 3.37 -1.12 18.28
CA GLU A 324 3.19 -0.81 19.72
C GLU A 324 2.91 0.67 20.00
#